data_AF-A0AAW2YWC2-F1
#
_entry.id   AF-A0AAW2YWC2-F1
#
_cell.length_a   1.000
_cell.length_b   1.000
_cell.length_c   1.000
_cell.angle_alpha   90.00
_cell.angle_beta   90.00
_cell.angle_gamma   90.00
#
_symmetry.space_group_name_H-M   'P 1'
#
loop_
_entity.id
_entity.type
_entity.pdbx_description
1 polymer ?
#
loop_
_entity_poly.entity_id
_entity_poly.type
_entity_poly.pdbx_seq_one_letter_code
_entity_poly.pdbx_strand_id
1 'polypeptide(L)'
;MTSLLTLVAGYILLINEGFHAVAHLNVLFRVRPPTLEELKGRQNYFLWDGISHILPYFVHGRFLPYLLFEFITHMFYVWRWNKNYYVIRIRDWSVAEYKGKWVTEDFFLTWSDIIGHTLNVWALSQILGSWTLIFWWTPYPLAYIAMSRLYSSSEPKEAEVVKTN
;
A
#
# COMPACT_ATOMS: atom_id res chain seq x y z
N MET A 1 -1.14 15.20 -27.16
CA MET A 1 -1.38 13.76 -27.35
C MET A 1 -0.63 13.00 -26.27
N THR A 2 -1.29 12.14 -25.51
CA THR A 2 -0.65 11.31 -24.47
C THR A 2 0.15 10.20 -25.16
N SER A 3 1.42 10.01 -24.79
CA SER A 3 2.27 8.98 -25.41
C SER A 3 1.84 7.57 -25.00
N LEU A 4 2.14 6.56 -25.82
CA LEU A 4 1.91 5.14 -25.48
C LEU A 4 2.59 4.76 -24.15
N LEU A 5 3.82 5.25 -23.93
CA LEU A 5 4.57 5.04 -22.69
C LEU A 5 3.81 5.62 -21.48
N THR A 6 3.29 6.84 -21.60
CA THR A 6 2.49 7.49 -20.56
C THR A 6 1.20 6.72 -20.27
N LEU A 7 0.54 6.17 -21.29
CA LEU A 7 -0.65 5.35 -21.10
C LEU A 7 -0.33 4.04 -20.36
N VAL A 8 0.70 3.30 -20.81
CA VAL A 8 1.11 2.04 -20.18
C VAL A 8 1.55 2.27 -18.72
N ALA A 9 2.41 3.24 -18.48
CA ALA A 9 2.84 3.61 -17.12
C ALA A 9 1.65 4.05 -16.27
N GLY A 10 0.73 4.85 -16.84
CA GLY A 10 -0.48 5.29 -16.17
C GLY A 10 -1.36 4.12 -15.73
N TYR A 11 -1.59 3.12 -16.58
CA TYR A 11 -2.37 1.93 -16.20
C TYR A 11 -1.71 1.10 -15.11
N ILE A 12 -0.40 0.89 -15.18
CA ILE A 12 0.35 0.16 -14.14
C ILE A 12 0.22 0.88 -12.79
N LEU A 13 0.44 2.20 -12.78
CA LEU A 13 0.31 3.01 -11.58
C LEU A 13 -1.13 3.04 -11.08
N LEU A 14 -2.13 3.11 -11.97
CA LEU A 14 -3.54 3.09 -11.58
C LEU A 14 -3.90 1.79 -10.83
N ILE A 15 -3.42 0.65 -11.32
CA ILE A 15 -3.61 -0.65 -10.66
C ILE A 15 -2.90 -0.68 -9.31
N ASN A 16 -1.66 -0.18 -9.26
CA ASN A 16 -0.86 -0.14 -8.04
C ASN A 16 -1.52 0.73 -6.95
N GLU A 17 -1.87 1.98 -7.27
CA GLU A 17 -2.53 2.89 -6.33
C GLU A 17 -3.88 2.35 -5.89
N GLY A 18 -4.62 1.74 -6.82
CA GLY A 18 -5.84 1.05 -6.49
C GLY A 18 -5.59 -0.01 -5.43
N PHE A 19 -4.67 -0.93 -5.69
CA PHE A 19 -4.31 -2.01 -4.76
C PHE A 19 -3.95 -1.49 -3.36
N HIS A 20 -3.14 -0.42 -3.26
CA HIS A 20 -2.78 0.17 -1.96
C HIS A 20 -3.99 0.76 -1.25
N ALA A 21 -4.86 1.50 -1.95
CA ALA A 21 -6.08 2.04 -1.36
C ALA A 21 -6.95 0.94 -0.70
N VAL A 22 -7.13 -0.22 -1.36
CA VAL A 22 -7.89 -1.32 -0.74
C VAL A 22 -7.10 -2.11 0.27
N ALA A 23 -5.78 -2.25 0.14
CA ALA A 23 -4.97 -2.85 1.19
C ALA A 23 -5.16 -2.08 2.51
N HIS A 24 -5.15 -0.74 2.45
CA HIS A 24 -5.42 0.11 3.60
C HIS A 24 -6.89 0.06 4.07
N LEU A 25 -7.87 0.03 3.16
CA LEU A 25 -9.28 -0.19 3.55
C LEU A 25 -9.47 -1.55 4.23
N ASN A 26 -8.77 -2.58 3.80
CA ASN A 26 -8.79 -3.91 4.41
C ASN A 26 -8.23 -3.89 5.84
N VAL A 27 -7.16 -3.15 6.07
CA VAL A 27 -6.62 -2.91 7.42
C VAL A 27 -7.62 -2.09 8.25
N LEU A 28 -8.10 -0.98 7.71
CA LEU A 28 -9.03 -0.06 8.38
C LEU A 28 -10.33 -0.74 8.80
N PHE A 29 -10.93 -1.56 7.93
CA PHE A 29 -12.18 -2.27 8.21
C PHE A 29 -11.98 -3.67 8.77
N ARG A 30 -10.74 -4.09 9.02
CA ARG A 30 -10.40 -5.39 9.60
C ARG A 30 -10.98 -6.58 8.82
N VAL A 31 -11.11 -6.48 7.49
CA VAL A 31 -11.74 -7.55 6.68
C VAL A 31 -10.86 -8.80 6.67
N ARG A 32 -9.59 -8.65 6.32
CA ARG A 32 -8.55 -9.68 6.34
C ARG A 32 -7.16 -9.06 6.51
N PRO A 33 -6.87 -8.41 7.65
CA PRO A 33 -5.56 -7.83 7.93
C PRO A 33 -4.48 -8.93 7.99
N PRO A 34 -3.20 -8.59 7.74
CA PRO A 34 -2.09 -9.52 7.87
C PRO A 34 -1.86 -9.92 9.33
N THR A 35 -1.21 -11.05 9.54
CA THR A 35 -0.67 -11.44 10.85
C THR A 35 0.55 -10.61 11.22
N LEU A 36 0.91 -10.59 12.50
CA LEU A 36 2.10 -9.86 12.97
C LEU A 36 3.39 -10.37 12.32
N GLU A 37 3.54 -11.68 12.15
CA GLU A 37 4.74 -12.27 11.54
C GLU A 37 4.85 -11.89 10.07
N GLU A 38 3.75 -11.98 9.31
CA GLU A 38 3.71 -11.52 7.92
C GLU A 38 4.07 -10.03 7.82
N LEU A 39 3.58 -9.20 8.75
CA LEU A 39 3.82 -7.77 8.69
C LEU A 39 5.26 -7.40 9.06
N LYS A 40 5.87 -8.04 10.06
CA LYS A 40 7.27 -7.78 10.46
C LYS A 40 8.27 -7.92 9.31
N GLY A 41 8.05 -8.88 8.41
CA GLY A 41 8.87 -9.13 7.22
C GLY A 41 8.61 -8.19 6.04
N ARG A 42 7.58 -7.35 6.10
CA ARG A 42 7.09 -6.53 4.97
C ARG A 42 7.65 -5.10 4.92
N GLN A 43 8.85 -4.85 5.45
CA GLN A 43 9.48 -3.51 5.37
C GLN A 43 9.56 -3.01 3.91
N ASN A 44 9.91 -3.91 2.97
CA ASN A 44 9.99 -3.58 1.55
C ASN A 44 8.63 -3.21 0.93
N TYR A 45 7.53 -3.78 1.46
CA TYR A 45 6.19 -3.39 1.06
C TYR A 45 5.91 -1.94 1.44
N PHE A 46 6.23 -1.52 2.67
CA PHE A 46 6.06 -0.13 3.12
C PHE A 46 6.95 0.86 2.35
N LEU A 47 8.13 0.42 1.91
CA LEU A 47 8.97 1.21 1.01
C LEU A 47 8.29 1.42 -0.34
N TRP A 48 7.73 0.36 -0.92
CA TRP A 48 7.00 0.44 -2.17
C TRP A 48 5.73 1.28 -2.05
N ASP A 49 5.00 1.12 -0.95
CA ASP A 49 3.82 1.92 -0.58
C ASP A 49 4.15 3.42 -0.57
N GLY A 50 5.22 3.80 0.13
CA GLY A 50 5.70 5.18 0.12
C GLY A 50 6.05 5.67 -1.28
N ILE A 51 6.88 4.94 -2.02
CA ILE A 51 7.28 5.28 -3.40
C ILE A 51 6.05 5.46 -4.30
N SER A 52 5.03 4.63 -4.09
CA SER A 52 3.80 4.64 -4.87
C SER A 52 3.02 5.95 -4.74
N HIS A 53 3.11 6.67 -3.62
CA HIS A 53 2.52 8.01 -3.54
C HIS A 53 3.13 9.01 -4.54
N ILE A 54 4.41 8.89 -4.87
CA ILE A 54 5.14 9.88 -5.69
C ILE A 54 5.18 9.52 -7.16
N LEU A 55 5.28 8.24 -7.51
CA LEU A 55 5.41 7.84 -8.92
C LEU A 55 4.26 8.37 -9.82
N PRO A 56 2.98 8.33 -9.40
CA PRO A 56 1.86 8.89 -10.15
C PRO A 56 2.01 10.39 -10.48
N TYR A 57 2.70 11.17 -9.64
CA TYR A 57 2.92 12.59 -9.90
C TYR A 57 3.64 12.82 -11.23
N PHE A 58 4.58 11.94 -11.63
CA PHE A 58 5.27 12.07 -12.91
C PHE A 58 4.37 11.81 -14.13
N VAL A 59 3.18 11.26 -13.91
CA VAL A 59 2.15 11.08 -14.95
C VAL A 59 1.11 12.19 -14.87
N HIS A 60 0.56 12.49 -13.68
CA HIS A 60 -0.56 13.42 -13.55
C HIS A 60 -0.22 14.84 -13.09
N GLY A 61 0.96 15.08 -12.53
CA GLY A 61 1.47 16.41 -12.19
C GLY A 61 0.67 17.17 -11.12
N ARG A 62 0.00 16.48 -10.18
CA ARG A 62 -0.92 17.09 -9.19
C ARG A 62 -0.60 16.66 -7.76
N PHE A 63 -1.03 17.45 -6.79
CA PHE A 63 -0.96 17.13 -5.35
C PHE A 63 0.43 16.95 -4.75
N LEU A 64 1.50 17.42 -5.41
CA LEU A 64 2.89 17.18 -4.99
C LEU A 64 3.16 17.42 -3.50
N PRO A 65 2.73 18.54 -2.87
CA PRO A 65 3.02 18.76 -1.45
C PRO A 65 2.42 17.66 -0.55
N TYR A 66 1.21 17.22 -0.86
CA TYR A 66 0.52 16.17 -0.12
C TYR A 66 1.17 14.80 -0.36
N LEU A 67 1.49 14.47 -1.61
CA LEU A 67 2.15 13.20 -1.95
C LEU A 67 3.56 13.11 -1.35
N LEU A 68 4.29 14.23 -1.27
CA LEU A 68 5.58 14.31 -0.58
C LEU A 68 5.44 14.09 0.93
N PHE A 69 4.39 14.64 1.54
CA PHE A 69 4.11 14.39 2.95
C PHE A 69 3.87 12.91 3.22
N GLU A 70 3.05 12.23 2.40
CA GLU A 70 2.79 10.79 2.55
C GLU A 70 4.06 9.96 2.33
N PHE A 71 4.86 10.29 1.31
CA PHE A 71 6.15 9.64 1.06
C PHE A 71 7.10 9.77 2.24
N ILE A 72 7.26 10.99 2.79
CA ILE A 72 8.15 11.22 3.94
C ILE A 72 7.68 10.43 5.16
N THR A 73 6.37 10.38 5.40
CA THR A 73 5.77 9.61 6.50
C THR A 73 6.08 8.12 6.35
N HIS A 74 5.94 7.57 5.15
CA HIS A 74 6.34 6.20 4.84
C HIS A 74 7.85 5.97 5.01
N MET A 75 8.70 6.89 4.55
CA MET A 75 10.15 6.75 4.70
C MET A 75 10.55 6.77 6.18
N PHE A 76 9.83 7.53 7.01
CA PHE A 76 10.01 7.47 8.46
C PHE A 76 9.66 6.09 9.02
N TYR A 77 8.53 5.48 8.60
CA TYR A 77 8.18 4.12 9.00
C TYR A 77 9.24 3.09 8.57
N VAL A 78 9.70 3.17 7.33
CA VAL A 78 10.73 2.27 6.80
C VAL A 78 12.05 2.43 7.55
N TRP A 79 12.48 3.67 7.81
CA TRP A 79 13.74 3.92 8.51
C TRP A 79 13.71 3.45 9.97
N ARG A 80 12.56 3.61 10.63
CA ARG A 80 12.37 3.29 12.05
C ARG A 80 11.70 1.92 12.26
N TRP A 81 11.68 1.09 11.23
CA TRP A 81 11.06 -0.24 11.23
C TRP A 81 11.52 -1.06 12.43
N ASN A 82 10.57 -1.62 13.19
CA ASN A 82 10.80 -2.42 14.39
C ASN A 82 11.59 -1.73 15.54
N LYS A 83 11.85 -0.41 15.48
CA LYS A 83 12.72 0.28 16.45
C LYS A 83 12.09 1.47 17.17
N ASN A 84 10.97 1.99 16.70
CA ASN A 84 10.33 3.17 17.28
C ASN A 84 8.91 2.84 17.74
N TYR A 85 8.51 3.44 18.86
CA TYR A 85 7.19 3.25 19.48
C TYR A 85 6.04 3.49 18.50
N TYR A 86 6.02 4.60 17.75
CA TYR A 86 4.93 4.92 16.83
C TYR A 86 4.86 3.94 15.65
N VAL A 87 6.02 3.50 15.15
CA VAL A 87 6.09 2.54 14.04
C VAL A 87 5.65 1.14 14.48
N ILE A 88 6.05 0.72 15.68
CA ILE A 88 5.58 -0.53 16.29
C ILE A 88 4.08 -0.45 16.55
N ARG A 89 3.59 0.68 17.06
CA ARG A 89 2.17 0.89 17.35
C ARG A 89 1.31 0.79 16.10
N ILE A 90 1.67 1.47 15.00
CA ILE A 90 0.88 1.41 13.77
C ILE A 90 0.93 0.02 13.14
N ARG A 91 2.09 -0.65 13.17
CA ARG A 91 2.23 -2.04 12.73
C ARG A 91 1.31 -2.96 13.54
N ASP A 92 1.38 -2.88 14.86
CA ASP A 92 0.57 -3.71 15.74
C ASP A 92 -0.92 -3.38 15.61
N TRP A 93 -1.27 -2.12 15.33
CA TRP A 93 -2.64 -1.76 14.98
C TRP A 93 -3.07 -2.41 13.67
N SER A 94 -2.21 -2.54 12.67
CA SER A 94 -2.57 -3.05 11.34
C SER A 94 -2.77 -4.58 11.26
N VAL A 95 -2.51 -5.34 12.33
CA VAL A 95 -2.54 -6.81 12.29
C VAL A 95 -3.85 -7.43 12.76
N ALA A 96 -4.10 -8.68 12.36
CA ALA A 96 -5.30 -9.44 12.75
C ALA A 96 -5.39 -9.72 14.26
N GLU A 97 -4.24 -9.86 14.91
CA GLU A 97 -4.12 -10.19 16.34
C GLU A 97 -4.45 -8.99 17.23
N TYR A 98 -4.55 -7.76 16.69
CA TYR A 98 -4.81 -6.58 17.49
C TYR A 98 -6.17 -6.65 18.19
N LYS A 99 -6.15 -6.58 19.53
CA LYS A 99 -7.34 -6.51 20.40
C LYS A 99 -7.47 -5.21 21.18
N GLY A 100 -6.64 -4.20 20.85
CA GLY A 100 -6.65 -2.92 21.52
C GLY A 100 -7.87 -2.06 21.16
N LYS A 101 -8.05 -0.95 21.88
CA LYS A 101 -9.06 0.05 21.52
C LYS A 101 -8.67 0.74 20.21
N TRP A 102 -9.66 1.21 19.45
CA TRP A 102 -9.40 2.08 18.30
C TRP A 102 -8.71 3.35 18.79
N VAL A 103 -7.45 3.51 18.42
CA VAL A 103 -6.67 4.71 18.67
C VAL A 103 -6.95 5.68 17.52
N THR A 104 -7.36 6.89 17.86
CA THR A 104 -7.82 7.91 16.92
C THR A 104 -6.74 8.29 15.90
N GLU A 105 -5.49 8.37 16.34
CA GLU A 105 -4.36 8.75 15.49
C GLU A 105 -4.06 7.70 14.42
N ASP A 106 -4.05 6.42 14.78
CA ASP A 106 -3.73 5.33 13.83
C ASP A 106 -4.83 5.21 12.77
N PHE A 107 -6.10 5.42 13.15
CA PHE A 107 -7.22 5.53 12.21
C PHE A 107 -7.03 6.68 11.21
N PHE A 108 -6.66 7.87 11.69
CA PHE A 108 -6.47 9.03 10.81
C PHE A 108 -5.28 8.86 9.86
N LEU A 109 -4.19 8.23 10.31
CA LEU A 109 -3.04 7.96 9.46
C LEU A 109 -3.40 6.98 8.33
N THR A 110 -4.07 5.87 8.64
CA THR A 110 -4.56 4.95 7.60
C THR A 110 -5.59 5.59 6.69
N TRP A 111 -6.44 6.48 7.21
CA TRP A 111 -7.36 7.25 6.38
C TRP A 111 -6.65 8.22 5.43
N SER A 112 -5.55 8.84 5.88
CA SER A 112 -4.69 9.69 5.07
C SER A 112 -4.08 8.90 3.90
N ASP A 113 -3.54 7.71 4.17
CA ASP A 113 -3.01 6.81 3.12
C ASP A 113 -4.08 6.49 2.07
N ILE A 114 -5.29 6.10 2.51
CA ILE A 114 -6.43 5.83 1.63
C ILE A 114 -6.76 7.04 0.76
N ILE A 115 -6.80 8.24 1.33
CA ILE A 115 -7.05 9.48 0.59
C ILE A 115 -5.95 9.68 -0.47
N GLY A 116 -4.68 9.53 -0.10
CA GLY A 116 -3.56 9.74 -1.03
C GLY A 116 -3.60 8.82 -2.23
N HIS A 117 -3.79 7.52 -2.01
CA HIS A 117 -3.93 6.57 -3.11
C HIS A 117 -5.19 6.84 -3.93
N THR A 118 -6.32 7.16 -3.30
CA THR A 118 -7.57 7.48 -4.02
C THR A 118 -7.44 8.74 -4.87
N LEU A 119 -6.71 9.76 -4.39
CA LEU A 119 -6.41 10.97 -5.17
C LEU A 119 -5.54 10.65 -6.39
N ASN A 120 -4.53 9.79 -6.23
CA ASN A 120 -3.72 9.33 -7.35
C ASN A 120 -4.55 8.54 -8.36
N VAL A 121 -5.39 7.60 -7.91
CA VAL A 121 -6.33 6.84 -8.75
C VAL A 121 -7.22 7.78 -9.54
N TRP A 122 -7.85 8.73 -8.85
CA TRP A 122 -8.74 9.70 -9.46
C TRP A 122 -8.00 10.53 -10.53
N ALA A 123 -6.83 11.08 -10.21
CA ALA A 123 -6.04 11.87 -11.14
C ALA A 123 -5.57 11.07 -12.37
N LEU A 124 -5.10 9.83 -12.17
CA LEU A 124 -4.72 8.92 -13.25
C LEU A 124 -5.91 8.56 -14.14
N SER A 125 -7.10 8.32 -13.56
CA SER A 125 -8.31 8.01 -14.32
C SER A 125 -8.72 9.14 -15.27
N GLN A 126 -8.47 10.40 -14.88
CA GLN A 126 -8.75 11.57 -15.73
C GLN A 126 -7.82 11.64 -16.95
N ILE A 127 -6.61 11.09 -16.86
CA ILE A 127 -5.63 11.07 -17.94
C ILE A 127 -5.87 9.89 -18.88
N LEU A 128 -6.23 8.73 -18.32
CA LEU A 128 -6.47 7.50 -19.07
C LEU A 128 -7.89 7.43 -19.67
N GLY A 129 -8.79 8.29 -19.21
CA GLY A 129 -10.20 8.37 -19.62
C GLY A 129 -11.15 7.69 -18.63
N SER A 130 -12.33 8.27 -18.42
CA SER A 130 -13.29 7.86 -17.37
C SER A 130 -13.80 6.42 -17.47
N TRP A 131 -13.69 5.77 -18.64
CA TRP A 131 -14.05 4.36 -18.85
C TRP A 131 -13.18 3.39 -18.02
N THR A 132 -12.01 3.84 -17.56
CA THR A 132 -11.13 3.07 -16.68
C THR A 132 -11.72 2.80 -15.29
N LEU A 133 -12.63 3.67 -14.81
CA LEU A 133 -13.34 3.46 -13.53
C LEU A 133 -14.35 2.30 -13.58
N ILE A 134 -14.83 1.94 -14.77
CA ILE A 134 -15.77 0.82 -14.96
C ILE A 134 -15.03 -0.52 -14.92
N PHE A 135 -13.79 -0.57 -15.43
CA PHE A 135 -12.89 -1.73 -15.29
C PHE A 135 -12.30 -1.87 -13.88
N TRP A 136 -12.50 -0.88 -13.01
CA TRP A 136 -12.00 -0.84 -11.64
C TRP A 136 -12.75 -1.79 -10.70
N TRP A 137 -14.03 -2.06 -10.93
CA TRP A 137 -14.85 -2.84 -10.00
C TRP A 137 -14.83 -4.35 -10.27
N THR A 138 -14.56 -4.79 -11.49
CA THR A 138 -14.77 -6.18 -11.94
C THR A 138 -13.60 -7.15 -11.67
N PRO A 139 -12.31 -6.79 -11.82
CA PRO A 139 -11.19 -7.70 -11.54
C PRO A 139 -10.65 -7.59 -10.11
N TYR A 140 -11.26 -6.74 -9.27
CA TYR A 140 -10.66 -6.26 -8.04
C TYR A 140 -10.42 -7.32 -6.95
N PRO A 141 -11.37 -8.24 -6.65
CA PRO A 141 -11.11 -9.33 -5.72
C PRO A 141 -9.97 -10.25 -6.20
N LEU A 142 -9.84 -10.43 -7.51
CA LEU A 142 -8.79 -11.26 -8.12
C LEU A 142 -7.43 -10.57 -8.07
N ALA A 143 -7.36 -9.26 -8.31
CA ALA A 143 -6.13 -8.47 -8.18
C ALA A 143 -5.64 -8.42 -6.73
N TYR A 144 -6.53 -8.23 -5.77
CA TYR A 144 -6.19 -8.28 -4.34
C TYR A 144 -5.66 -9.67 -3.92
N ILE A 145 -6.31 -10.75 -4.37
CA ILE A 145 -5.84 -12.13 -4.11
C ILE A 145 -4.49 -12.41 -4.79
N ALA A 146 -4.27 -11.93 -6.01
CA ALA A 146 -3.02 -12.14 -6.73
C ALA A 146 -1.85 -11.35 -6.12
N MET A 147 -2.07 -10.08 -5.78
CA MET A 147 -1.06 -9.21 -5.19
C MET A 147 -0.74 -9.62 -3.75
N SER A 148 -1.73 -9.97 -2.93
CA SER A 148 -1.48 -10.48 -1.58
C SER A 148 -0.59 -11.74 -1.57
N ARG A 149 -0.71 -12.60 -2.60
CA ARG A 149 0.17 -13.76 -2.82
C ARG A 149 1.58 -13.39 -3.29
N LEU A 150 1.72 -12.42 -4.20
CA LEU A 150 3.02 -11.92 -4.64
C LEU A 150 3.83 -11.32 -3.49
N TYR A 151 3.15 -10.61 -2.59
CA TYR A 151 3.80 -10.03 -1.41
C TYR A 151 4.01 -11.04 -0.27
N SER A 152 3.26 -12.13 -0.20
CA SER A 152 3.49 -13.21 0.78
C SER A 152 4.61 -14.18 0.38
N SER A 153 4.92 -14.32 -0.91
CA SER A 153 5.94 -15.27 -1.39
C SER A 153 7.39 -14.78 -1.27
N SER A 154 7.62 -13.60 -0.69
CA SER A 154 8.96 -13.01 -0.51
C SER A 154 9.63 -13.35 0.83
N GLU A 155 9.02 -14.24 1.63
CA GLU A 155 9.66 -14.76 2.84
C GLU A 155 10.93 -15.56 2.49
N PRO A 156 12.06 -15.33 3.18
CA PRO A 156 13.16 -16.27 3.14
C PRO A 156 12.62 -17.58 3.72
N LYS A 157 12.60 -18.64 2.92
CA LYS A 157 12.40 -20.00 3.44
C LYS A 157 13.38 -20.17 4.58
N GLU A 158 12.88 -20.44 5.79
CA GLU A 158 13.72 -20.85 6.91
C GLU A 158 14.68 -21.91 6.39
N ALA A 159 15.98 -21.66 6.51
CA ALA A 159 16.98 -22.66 6.21
C ALA A 159 16.63 -23.87 7.08
N GLU A 160 16.29 -24.99 6.45
CA GLU A 160 16.18 -26.28 7.11
C GLU A 160 17.46 -26.46 7.93
N VAL A 161 17.37 -26.30 9.24
CA VAL A 161 18.40 -26.72 10.17
C VAL A 161 18.38 -28.24 10.06
N VAL A 162 19.20 -28.76 9.15
CA VAL A 162 19.53 -30.17 9.03
C VAL A 162 20.06 -30.58 10.40
N LYS A 163 19.18 -31.21 11.19
CA LYS A 163 19.59 -31.92 12.40
C LYS A 163 20.41 -33.11 11.92
N THR A 164 21.72 -32.93 11.85
CA THR A 164 22.67 -34.04 11.77
C THR A 164 22.55 -34.83 13.06
N ASN A 165 21.95 -36.01 12.96
CA ASN A 165 22.13 -37.09 13.94
C ASN A 165 23.46 -37.78 13.69
#